data_AF-A0A918G843-F1
#
_entry.id   AF-A0A918G843-F1
#
_cell.length_a   1.000
_cell.length_b   1.000
_cell.length_c   1.000
_cell.angle_alpha   90.00
_cell.angle_beta   90.00
_cell.angle_gamma   90.00
#
_symmetry.space_group_name_H-M   'P 1'
#
loop_
_entity.id
_entity.type
_entity.pdbx_description
1 polymer ?
#
loop_
_entity_poly.entity_id
_entity_poly.type
_entity_poly.pdbx_seq_one_letter_code
_entity_poly.pdbx_strand_id
1 'polypeptide(L)'
;MSRVQLALRVPDLEASVAFYSKLFGTEPAKLRDGYANFAITEPPLKLVLIEGAAGEATRMDHLGVEVETTEAVHAATARLGQAGLATDVENDTTCCYALQDKVWVHGPGQEPWEVYVVKADAGSLAKQQGSTCCAGSAEADAKEPAVTSGCC
;
A
#
# COMPACT_ATOMS: atom_id res chain seq x y z
N MET A 1 20.58 0.03 3.96
CA MET A 1 20.02 1.24 4.59
C MET A 1 18.51 1.28 4.40
N SER A 2 17.79 1.76 5.41
CA SER A 2 16.33 1.94 5.34
C SER A 2 15.94 3.14 4.46
N ARG A 3 14.69 3.14 3.99
CA ARG A 3 14.10 4.26 3.24
C ARG A 3 12.68 4.54 3.69
N VAL A 4 12.22 5.77 3.46
CA VAL A 4 10.82 6.14 3.69
C VAL A 4 9.96 5.50 2.61
N GLN A 5 8.76 5.05 3.00
CA GLN A 5 7.67 4.76 2.09
C GLN A 5 6.63 5.88 2.15
N LEU A 6 6.22 6.36 0.98
CA LEU A 6 5.06 7.22 0.81
C LEU A 6 4.04 6.48 -0.06
N ALA A 7 2.90 6.11 0.52
CA ALA A 7 1.79 5.56 -0.22
C ALA A 7 0.73 6.65 -0.47
N LEU A 8 0.40 6.84 -1.73
CA LEU A 8 -0.59 7.82 -2.18
C LEU A 8 -1.76 7.10 -2.84
N ARG A 9 -2.96 7.54 -2.48
CA ARG A 9 -4.17 7.22 -3.24
C ARG A 9 -4.36 8.28 -4.32
N VAL A 10 -4.34 7.86 -5.58
CA VAL A 10 -4.37 8.75 -6.75
C VAL A 10 -5.63 8.50 -7.59
N PRO A 11 -6.30 9.54 -8.12
CA PRO A 11 -7.53 9.38 -8.89
C PRO A 11 -7.31 8.87 -10.32
N ASP A 12 -6.07 8.98 -10.82
CA ASP A 12 -5.65 8.54 -12.15
C ASP A 12 -4.24 7.96 -12.03
N LEU A 13 -4.14 6.63 -12.06
CA LEU A 13 -2.88 5.92 -11.89
C LEU A 13 -1.94 6.14 -13.07
N GLU A 14 -2.45 6.13 -14.31
CA GLU A 14 -1.65 6.29 -15.52
C GLU A 14 -1.00 7.68 -15.56
N ALA A 15 -1.78 8.73 -15.33
CA ALA A 15 -1.28 10.09 -15.27
C ALA A 15 -0.27 10.28 -14.13
N SER A 16 -0.51 9.65 -12.98
CA SER A 16 0.38 9.71 -11.83
C SER A 16 1.71 8.99 -12.11
N VAL A 17 1.69 7.82 -12.73
CA VAL A 17 2.90 7.10 -13.15
C VAL A 17 3.70 7.96 -14.13
N ALA A 18 3.06 8.56 -15.12
CA ALA A 18 3.74 9.45 -16.07
C ALA A 18 4.36 10.68 -15.39
N PHE A 19 3.69 11.26 -14.40
CA PHE A 19 4.21 12.38 -13.61
C PHE A 19 5.43 11.98 -12.78
N TYR A 20 5.33 10.93 -11.96
CA TYR A 20 6.40 10.51 -11.06
C TYR A 20 7.62 9.95 -11.80
N SER A 21 7.41 9.35 -12.97
CA SER A 21 8.53 8.92 -13.83
C SER A 21 9.36 10.10 -14.30
N LYS A 22 8.73 11.24 -14.63
CA LYS A 22 9.44 12.49 -14.97
C LYS A 22 10.08 13.13 -13.75
N LEU A 23 9.37 13.17 -12.62
CA LEU A 23 9.85 13.82 -11.39
C LEU A 23 11.13 13.16 -10.87
N PHE A 24 11.19 11.83 -10.88
CA PHE A 24 12.33 11.06 -10.36
C PHE A 24 13.27 10.52 -11.44
N GLY A 25 12.95 10.75 -12.73
CA GLY A 25 13.78 10.30 -13.84
C GLY A 25 13.94 8.77 -13.96
N THR A 26 12.94 8.01 -13.49
CA THR A 26 12.95 6.54 -13.53
C THR A 26 11.54 5.98 -13.68
N GLU A 27 11.42 4.87 -14.38
CA GLU A 27 10.17 4.11 -14.52
C GLU A 27 9.79 3.39 -13.20
N PRO A 28 8.51 3.00 -13.03
CA PRO A 28 8.09 2.22 -11.87
C PRO A 28 8.79 0.87 -11.82
N ALA A 29 9.19 0.45 -10.62
CA ALA A 29 9.78 -0.86 -10.39
C ALA A 29 8.74 -2.00 -10.50
N LYS A 30 7.47 -1.69 -10.22
CA LYS A 30 6.34 -2.60 -10.38
C LYS A 30 5.12 -1.83 -10.84
N LEU A 31 4.44 -2.32 -11.88
CA LEU A 31 3.17 -1.80 -12.39
C LEU A 31 2.17 -2.96 -12.53
N ARG A 32 0.97 -2.78 -11.99
CA ARG A 32 -0.15 -3.72 -11.98
C ARG A 32 -1.47 -2.93 -12.09
N ASP A 33 -2.55 -3.64 -12.33
CA ASP A 33 -3.89 -3.05 -12.29
C ASP A 33 -4.17 -2.41 -10.92
N GLY A 34 -4.56 -1.14 -10.91
CA GLY A 34 -4.79 -0.34 -9.69
C GLY A 34 -3.57 -0.08 -8.79
N TYR A 35 -2.34 -0.43 -9.19
CA TYR A 35 -1.16 -0.33 -8.33
C TYR A 35 0.14 -0.07 -9.11
N ALA A 36 0.95 0.87 -8.62
CA ALA A 36 2.33 1.03 -9.04
C ALA A 36 3.26 1.31 -7.86
N ASN A 37 4.54 0.95 -7.97
CA ASN A 37 5.55 1.46 -7.07
C ASN A 37 6.86 1.82 -7.77
N PHE A 38 7.57 2.79 -7.19
CA PHE A 38 8.90 3.21 -7.58
C PHE A 38 9.90 2.93 -6.46
N ALA A 39 11.10 2.50 -6.85
CA ALA A 39 12.23 2.33 -5.95
C ALA A 39 13.27 3.40 -6.30
N ILE A 40 13.18 4.56 -5.65
CA ILE A 40 14.08 5.70 -5.90
C ILE A 40 15.34 5.54 -5.06
N THR A 41 16.50 5.70 -5.70
CA THR A 41 17.81 5.57 -5.04
C THR A 41 18.21 6.86 -4.35
N GLU A 42 18.04 8.00 -5.02
CA GLU A 42 18.41 9.31 -4.50
C GLU A 42 17.33 10.35 -4.85
N PRO A 43 16.58 10.87 -3.86
CA PRO A 43 16.60 10.48 -2.45
C PRO A 43 16.07 9.04 -2.23
N PRO A 44 16.55 8.30 -1.21
CA PRO A 44 16.04 6.97 -0.90
C PRO A 44 14.54 7.01 -0.56
N LEU A 45 13.71 6.50 -1.47
CA LEU A 45 12.25 6.55 -1.34
C LEU A 45 11.61 5.32 -1.99
N LYS A 46 10.68 4.72 -1.26
CA LYS A 46 9.67 3.81 -1.81
C LYS A 46 8.40 4.62 -2.06
N LEU A 47 8.09 4.93 -3.31
CA LEU A 47 6.81 5.56 -3.66
C LEU A 47 5.83 4.47 -4.06
N VAL A 48 4.66 4.46 -3.45
CA VAL A 48 3.56 3.55 -3.78
C VAL A 48 2.36 4.38 -4.24
N LEU A 49 1.80 4.01 -5.39
CA LEU A 49 0.60 4.61 -5.95
C LEU A 49 -0.50 3.55 -5.96
N ILE A 50 -1.62 3.88 -5.31
CA ILE A 50 -2.82 3.04 -5.23
C ILE A 50 -3.92 3.81 -5.94
N GLU A 51 -4.58 3.15 -6.90
CA GLU A 51 -5.69 3.77 -7.60
C GLU A 51 -6.88 4.00 -6.66
N GLY A 52 -7.37 5.24 -6.66
CA GLY A 52 -8.55 5.68 -5.94
C GLY A 52 -9.75 5.85 -6.87
N ALA A 53 -10.78 6.54 -6.39
CA ALA A 53 -11.93 6.86 -7.23
C ALA A 53 -11.61 8.06 -8.14
N ALA A 54 -12.08 8.00 -9.39
CA ALA A 54 -11.98 9.10 -10.32
C ALA A 54 -12.65 10.37 -9.76
N GLY A 55 -12.00 11.53 -9.91
CA GLY A 55 -12.50 12.82 -9.45
C GLY A 55 -12.16 13.16 -7.99
N GLU A 56 -11.56 12.26 -7.22
CA GLU A 56 -11.00 12.58 -5.90
C GLU A 56 -9.66 13.31 -6.01
N ALA A 57 -9.32 14.13 -5.00
CA ALA A 57 -7.97 14.67 -4.89
C ALA A 57 -7.00 13.58 -4.39
N THR A 58 -5.77 13.59 -4.90
CA THR A 58 -4.70 12.73 -4.35
C THR A 58 -4.55 12.97 -2.85
N ARG A 59 -4.46 11.88 -2.08
CA ARG A 59 -4.30 11.92 -0.62
C ARG A 59 -3.32 10.87 -0.15
N MET A 60 -2.76 11.09 1.04
CA MET A 60 -1.96 10.07 1.74
C MET A 60 -2.85 8.87 2.05
N ASP A 61 -2.35 7.67 1.72
CA ASP A 61 -2.95 6.40 2.12
C ASP A 61 -2.31 5.93 3.43
N HIS A 62 -1.00 5.75 3.43
CA HIS A 62 -0.19 5.46 4.63
C HIS A 62 1.28 5.82 4.41
N LEU A 63 2.04 5.77 5.51
CA LEU A 63 3.49 6.01 5.52
C LEU A 63 4.22 4.76 5.98
N GLY A 64 5.51 4.68 5.69
CA GLY A 64 6.31 3.59 6.22
C GLY A 64 7.81 3.81 6.24
N VAL A 65 8.49 2.85 6.83
CA VAL A 65 9.94 2.71 6.82
C VAL A 65 10.26 1.30 6.35
N GLU A 66 10.78 1.19 5.12
CA GLU A 66 11.28 -0.06 4.57
C GLU A 66 12.66 -0.34 5.17
N VAL A 67 12.78 -1.47 5.86
CA VAL A 67 14.04 -1.96 6.45
C VAL A 67 14.53 -3.21 5.72
N GLU A 68 15.79 -3.57 5.96
CA GLU A 68 16.45 -4.62 5.18
C GLU A 68 16.20 -6.04 5.70
N THR A 69 15.79 -6.20 6.96
CA THR A 69 15.66 -7.53 7.57
C THR A 69 14.46 -7.64 8.50
N THR A 70 13.99 -8.88 8.70
CA THR A 70 12.95 -9.22 9.67
C THR A 70 13.38 -8.85 11.10
N GLU A 71 14.66 -9.02 11.44
CA GLU A 71 15.18 -8.64 12.75
C GLU A 71 15.06 -7.14 13.01
N ALA A 72 15.21 -6.31 11.97
CA ALA A 72 14.99 -4.87 12.09
C ALA A 72 13.51 -4.53 12.33
N VAL A 73 12.57 -5.27 11.74
CA VAL A 73 11.13 -5.15 12.05
C VAL A 73 10.86 -5.55 13.50
N HIS A 74 11.39 -6.69 13.96
CA HIS A 74 11.23 -7.14 15.35
C HIS A 74 11.80 -6.14 16.36
N ALA A 75 12.98 -5.57 16.06
CA ALA A 75 13.59 -4.53 16.90
C ALA A 75 12.73 -3.26 16.94
N ALA A 76 12.13 -2.85 15.81
CA ALA A 76 11.20 -1.74 15.76
C ALA A 76 9.94 -2.03 16.59
N THR A 77 9.33 -3.20 16.44
CA THR A 77 8.16 -3.64 17.24
C THR A 77 8.44 -3.56 18.73
N ALA A 78 9.56 -4.14 19.19
CA ALA A 78 9.92 -4.13 20.61
C ALA A 78 10.11 -2.69 21.12
N ARG A 79 10.83 -1.85 20.38
CA ARG A 79 11.06 -0.44 20.75
C ARG A 79 9.77 0.37 20.81
N LEU A 80 8.88 0.21 19.83
CA LEU A 80 7.60 0.94 19.76
C LEU A 80 6.66 0.52 20.89
N GLY A 81 6.57 -0.79 21.17
CA GLY A 81 5.79 -1.30 22.30
C GLY A 81 6.34 -0.84 23.66
N GLN A 82 7.66 -0.83 23.85
CA GLN A 82 8.30 -0.29 25.06
C GLN A 82 8.06 1.22 25.25
N ALA A 83 7.87 1.96 24.15
CA ALA A 83 7.52 3.37 24.18
C ALA A 83 6.01 3.61 24.45
N GLY A 84 5.21 2.55 24.62
CA GLY A 84 3.78 2.64 24.93
C GLY A 84 2.89 2.91 23.71
N LEU A 85 3.40 2.72 22.49
CA LEU A 85 2.55 2.79 21.28
C LEU A 85 1.77 1.49 21.11
N ALA A 86 0.51 1.60 20.71
CA ALA A 86 -0.27 0.45 20.29
C ALA A 86 0.30 -0.08 18.97
N THR A 87 0.78 -1.33 18.98
CA THR A 87 1.41 -1.98 17.83
C THR A 87 0.56 -3.13 17.32
N ASP A 88 0.28 -3.16 16.03
CA ASP A 88 -0.33 -4.31 15.35
C ASP A 88 0.72 -5.00 14.48
N VAL A 89 1.01 -6.27 14.78
CA VAL A 89 2.10 -7.02 14.13
C VAL A 89 1.53 -8.00 13.12
N GLU A 90 2.04 -7.97 11.89
CA GLU A 90 1.70 -8.89 10.81
C GLU A 90 2.99 -9.59 10.32
N ASN A 91 3.09 -10.90 10.52
CA ASN A 91 4.24 -11.71 10.07
C ASN A 91 3.83 -12.55 8.86
N ASP A 92 4.76 -12.77 7.93
CA ASP A 92 4.57 -13.57 6.71
C ASP A 92 3.27 -13.23 5.94
N THR A 93 2.91 -11.94 5.95
CA THR A 93 1.68 -11.47 5.32
C THR A 93 1.97 -11.11 3.87
N THR A 94 1.17 -11.67 2.96
CA THR A 94 1.18 -11.22 1.57
C THR A 94 0.35 -9.94 1.49
N CYS A 95 0.95 -8.83 1.06
CA CYS A 95 0.26 -7.56 0.83
C CYS A 95 0.87 -6.88 -0.40
N CYS A 96 0.02 -6.33 -1.28
CA CYS A 96 0.46 -5.60 -2.49
C CYS A 96 1.53 -6.34 -3.32
N TYR A 97 1.33 -7.64 -3.58
CA TYR A 97 2.24 -8.48 -4.37
C TYR A 97 3.63 -8.68 -3.75
N ALA A 98 3.74 -8.67 -2.42
CA ALA A 98 4.96 -9.00 -1.69
C ALA A 98 4.64 -9.78 -0.42
N LEU A 99 5.51 -10.72 -0.05
CA LEU A 99 5.56 -11.34 1.28
C LEU A 99 6.34 -10.42 2.22
N GLN A 100 5.75 -10.07 3.36
CA GLN A 100 6.31 -9.08 4.27
C GLN A 100 6.14 -9.47 5.73
N ASP A 101 7.09 -9.04 6.55
CA ASP A 101 6.89 -8.86 7.99
C ASP A 101 6.73 -7.36 8.24
N LYS A 102 5.75 -6.96 9.07
CA LYS A 102 5.47 -5.56 9.36
C LYS A 102 4.89 -5.34 10.75
N VAL A 103 5.09 -4.13 11.26
CA VAL A 103 4.40 -3.60 12.44
C VAL A 103 3.78 -2.26 12.12
N TRP A 104 2.50 -2.10 12.50
CA TRP A 104 1.74 -0.88 12.35
C TRP A 104 1.67 -0.11 13.66
N VAL A 105 1.71 1.22 13.55
CA VAL A 105 1.34 2.17 14.59
C VAL A 105 0.57 3.32 13.96
N HIS A 106 -0.16 4.08 14.78
CA HIS A 106 -0.85 5.28 14.33
C HIS A 106 -0.30 6.51 15.05
N GLY A 107 -0.13 7.60 14.30
CA GLY A 107 0.18 8.88 14.91
C GLY A 107 -1.03 9.51 15.60
N PRO A 108 -0.85 10.64 16.31
CA PRO A 108 -1.93 11.30 17.03
C PRO A 108 -3.08 11.74 16.11
N GLY A 109 -2.80 12.02 14.84
CA GLY A 109 -3.79 12.37 13.81
C GLY A 109 -4.43 11.17 13.12
N GLN A 110 -4.18 9.95 13.60
CA GLN A 110 -4.62 8.68 13.02
C GLN A 110 -3.95 8.34 11.68
N GLU A 111 -2.86 9.00 11.32
CA GLU A 111 -2.06 8.60 10.17
C GLU A 111 -1.36 7.25 10.42
N PRO A 112 -1.58 6.24 9.56
CA PRO A 112 -0.98 4.93 9.73
C PRO A 112 0.48 4.91 9.27
N TRP A 113 1.32 4.26 10.07
CA TRP A 113 2.73 4.02 9.81
C TRP A 113 3.05 2.53 9.90
N GLU A 114 3.75 2.00 8.90
CA GLU A 114 4.35 0.66 8.97
C GLU A 114 5.89 0.70 9.03
N VAL A 115 6.48 -0.20 9.81
CA VAL A 115 7.89 -0.59 9.63
C VAL A 115 7.89 -2.01 9.09
N TYR A 116 8.48 -2.22 7.92
CA TYR A 116 8.33 -3.49 7.20
C TYR A 116 9.59 -3.90 6.43
N VAL A 117 9.68 -5.19 6.11
CA VAL A 117 10.66 -5.76 5.18
C VAL A 117 9.93 -6.50 4.06
N VAL A 118 10.44 -6.40 2.82
CA VAL A 118 9.99 -7.23 1.70
C VAL A 118 10.86 -8.49 1.65
N LYS A 119 10.25 -9.67 1.82
CA LYS A 119 10.93 -10.97 1.85
C LYS A 119 10.93 -11.64 0.47
N ALA A 120 9.85 -11.48 -0.28
CA ALA A 120 9.70 -12.03 -1.62
C ALA A 120 8.61 -11.27 -2.41
N ASP A 121 8.66 -11.34 -3.74
CA ASP A 121 7.52 -10.97 -4.59
C ASP A 121 6.41 -12.04 -4.49
N ALA A 122 5.16 -11.60 -4.50
CA ALA A 122 3.99 -12.47 -4.55
C ALA A 122 3.19 -12.24 -5.85
N GLY A 123 2.70 -13.32 -6.45
CA GLY A 123 1.98 -13.26 -7.73
C GLY A 123 0.53 -12.79 -7.64
N SER A 124 -0.03 -12.63 -6.44
CA SER A 124 -1.43 -12.24 -6.22
C SER A 124 -1.57 -11.08 -5.22
N LEU A 125 -2.65 -10.33 -5.39
CA LEU A 125 -3.13 -9.32 -4.45
C LEU A 125 -3.88 -10.08 -3.32
N ALA A 126 -3.17 -10.91 -2.56
CA ALA A 126 -3.78 -11.59 -1.43
C ALA A 126 -4.00 -10.57 -0.31
N LYS A 127 -5.26 -10.30 0.01
CA LYS A 127 -5.68 -9.51 1.16
C LYS A 127 -5.85 -10.46 2.34
N GLN A 128 -4.96 -10.45 3.31
CA GLN A 128 -5.26 -11.10 4.58
C GLN A 128 -6.34 -10.25 5.29
N GLN A 129 -7.43 -10.87 5.75
CA GLN A 129 -8.49 -10.16 6.45
C GLN A 129 -7.89 -9.46 7.68
N GLY A 130 -7.96 -8.12 7.71
CA GLY A 130 -7.38 -7.29 8.77
C GLY A 130 -6.26 -6.34 8.32
N SER A 131 -5.64 -6.56 7.14
CA SER A 131 -4.56 -5.69 6.68
C SER A 131 -5.07 -4.33 6.19
N THR A 132 -4.46 -3.25 6.70
CA THR A 132 -4.85 -1.86 6.43
C THR A 132 -4.32 -1.33 5.09
N CYS A 133 -3.38 -2.06 4.47
CA CYS A 133 -2.71 -1.63 3.24
C CYS A 133 -3.40 -2.17 1.98
N CYS A 134 -3.41 -1.37 0.90
CA CYS A 134 -4.02 -1.71 -0.40
C CYS A 134 -5.54 -1.97 -0.34
N ALA A 135 -6.30 -1.23 0.48
CA ALA A 135 -7.76 -1.26 0.46
C ALA A 135 -8.30 -0.71 -0.87
N GLY A 136 -8.50 -1.60 -1.84
CA GLY A 136 -9.29 -1.33 -3.05
C GLY A 136 -10.76 -1.19 -2.70
N SER A 137 -11.44 -0.28 -3.39
CA SER A 137 -12.90 -0.13 -3.37
C SER A 137 -13.53 -1.38 -3.98
N ALA A 138 -13.72 -2.42 -3.17
CA ALA A 138 -14.60 -3.50 -3.54
C ALA A 138 -16.05 -2.99 -3.39
N GLU A 139 -16.71 -2.82 -4.54
CA GLU A 139 -18.14 -3.07 -4.85
C GLU A 139 -18.85 -1.88 -5.53
N ALA A 140 -19.31 -2.10 -6.77
CA ALA A 140 -20.73 -2.15 -7.15
C ALA A 140 -20.90 -2.04 -8.67
N ASP A 141 -21.31 -3.13 -9.33
CA ASP A 141 -22.52 -3.21 -10.18
C ASP A 141 -22.42 -4.37 -11.18
N ALA A 142 -23.02 -5.49 -10.81
CA ALA A 142 -23.62 -6.41 -11.76
C ALA A 142 -25.07 -6.63 -11.32
N LYS A 143 -25.89 -5.59 -11.45
CA LYS A 143 -27.34 -5.75 -11.41
C LYS A 143 -27.81 -6.14 -12.81
N GLU A 144 -27.99 -7.43 -13.00
CA GLU A 144 -28.64 -8.05 -14.15
C GLU A 144 -30.02 -7.39 -14.38
N PRO A 145 -30.41 -7.04 -15.63
CA PRO A 145 -31.70 -6.43 -15.88
C PRO A 145 -32.81 -7.47 -15.69
N ALA A 146 -33.76 -7.15 -14.82
CA ALA A 146 -34.97 -7.96 -14.63
C ALA A 146 -35.79 -7.97 -15.93
N VAL A 147 -35.95 -9.16 -16.49
CA VAL A 147 -36.82 -9.43 -17.64
C VAL A 147 -38.28 -9.29 -17.18
N THR A 148 -38.97 -8.23 -17.61
CA THR A 148 -40.42 -8.12 -17.44
C THR A 148 -41.10 -8.97 -18.51
N SER A 149 -41.49 -10.20 -18.17
CA SER A 149 -42.45 -10.96 -18.97
C SER A 149 -43.86 -10.51 -18.56
N GLY A 150 -44.52 -9.77 -19.44
CA GLY A 150 -45.97 -9.58 -19.39
C GLY A 150 -46.68 -10.87 -19.79
N CYS A 151 -47.72 -11.25 -19.06
CA CYS A 151 -48.71 -12.23 -19.51
C CYS A 151 -50.07 -11.55 -19.69
N CYS A 152 -50.73 -11.92 -20.78
CA CYS A 152 -52.19 -11.85 -20.96
C CYS A 152 -52.89 -12.94 -20.14
#